data_AF-A0A7S3IWV0-F1
#
_entry.id   AF-A0A7S3IWV0-F1
#
_cell.length_a   1.000
_cell.length_b   1.000
_cell.length_c   1.000
_cell.angle_alpha   90.00
_cell.angle_beta   90.00
_cell.angle_gamma   90.00
#
_symmetry.space_group_name_H-M   'P 1'
#
loop_
_entity.id
_entity.type
_entity.pdbx_description
1 polymer ?
#
loop_
_entity_poly.entity_id
_entity_poly.type
_entity_poly.pdbx_seq_one_letter_code
_entity_poly.pdbx_strand_id
1 'polypeptide(L)'
;MMAQLLTKLRVRSAQGSATLATIIKNPVTQYFPTNVRVIGTSKKADLVNLNKWVADQDFKKRPMVFVIGAVSVGNPGMENELVTENISISEHGLSAACVCGKITTAMEKLWK
;
A
#
# COMPACT_ATOMS: atom_id res chain seq x y z
N MET A 1 9.00 14.60 -14.33
CA MET A 1 7.68 14.53 -13.65
C MET A 1 7.78 14.75 -12.14
N MET A 2 8.57 13.96 -11.41
CA MET A 2 8.60 14.07 -9.94
C MET A 2 9.18 15.39 -9.42
N ALA A 3 10.21 15.93 -10.08
CA ALA A 3 10.74 17.26 -9.78
C ALA A 3 9.68 18.39 -9.94
N GLN A 4 8.78 18.26 -10.91
CA GLN A 4 7.69 19.22 -11.10
C GLN A 4 6.66 19.13 -9.96
N LEU A 5 6.34 17.92 -9.50
CA LEU A 5 5.43 17.72 -8.37
C LEU A 5 5.99 18.37 -7.10
N LEU A 6 7.29 18.22 -6.84
CA LEU A 6 7.95 18.81 -5.67
C LEU A 6 8.04 20.34 -5.73
N THR A 7 8.31 20.91 -6.90
CA THR A 7 8.45 22.37 -7.06
C THR A 7 7.10 23.10 -7.10
N LYS A 8 6.09 22.53 -7.77
CA LYS A 8 4.78 23.17 -7.97
C LYS A 8 3.70 22.66 -7.00
N LEU A 9 4.03 21.68 -6.15
CA LEU A 9 3.14 20.97 -5.22
C LEU A 9 1.97 20.22 -5.88
N ARG A 10 1.79 20.33 -7.20
CA ARG A 10 0.74 19.66 -7.98
C ARG A 10 1.14 19.47 -9.45
N VAL A 11 0.55 18.47 -10.08
CA VAL A 11 0.62 18.18 -11.52
C VAL A 11 -0.80 18.12 -12.08
N ARG A 12 -1.07 18.83 -13.17
CA ARG A 12 -2.38 18.86 -13.86
C ARG A 12 -2.33 18.10 -15.18
N SER A 13 -3.50 17.71 -15.67
CA SER A 13 -3.67 17.13 -17.01
C SER A 13 -3.15 18.09 -18.09
N ALA A 14 -2.62 17.54 -19.18
CA ALA A 14 -2.13 18.33 -20.31
C ALA A 14 -3.27 19.03 -21.07
N GLN A 15 -4.44 18.38 -21.14
CA GLN A 15 -5.59 18.84 -21.92
C GLN A 15 -6.77 19.27 -21.03
N GLY A 16 -6.57 19.45 -19.71
CA GLY A 16 -7.66 19.81 -18.81
C GLY A 16 -7.20 20.42 -17.49
N SER A 17 -8.16 20.96 -16.72
CA SER A 17 -7.89 21.58 -15.42
C SER A 17 -7.76 20.57 -14.27
N ALA A 18 -8.02 19.28 -14.51
CA ALA A 18 -7.95 18.23 -13.50
C ALA A 18 -6.53 18.09 -12.90
N THR A 19 -6.45 18.01 -11.57
CA THR A 19 -5.21 17.72 -10.85
C THR A 19 -5.01 16.21 -10.79
N LEU A 20 -3.89 15.71 -11.32
CA LEU A 20 -3.57 14.28 -11.37
C LEU A 20 -2.78 13.82 -10.14
N ALA A 21 -1.91 14.69 -9.61
CA ALA A 21 -1.13 14.42 -8.41
C ALA A 21 -0.95 15.73 -7.62
N THR A 22 -1.00 15.65 -6.30
CA THR A 22 -0.79 16.78 -5.40
C THR A 22 -0.07 16.33 -4.14
N ILE A 23 0.77 17.20 -3.60
CA ILE A 23 1.34 17.02 -2.27
C ILE A 23 0.25 17.38 -1.26
N ILE A 24 0.06 16.51 -0.27
CA ILE A 24 -0.94 16.66 0.79
C ILE A 24 -0.24 16.76 2.15
N LYS A 25 -0.92 17.33 3.14
CA LYS A 25 -0.37 17.48 4.49
C LYS A 25 -0.32 16.12 5.20
N ASN A 26 0.66 15.90 6.06
CA ASN A 26 0.67 14.77 6.98
C ASN A 26 -0.28 15.03 8.18
N PRO A 27 -0.75 13.98 8.88
CA PRO A 27 -0.48 12.55 8.67
C PRO A 27 -1.32 11.94 7.54
N VAL A 28 -0.88 10.81 6.97
CA VAL A 28 -1.63 10.12 5.88
C VAL A 28 -2.97 9.55 6.36
N THR A 29 -3.09 9.26 7.65
CA THR A 29 -4.29 8.67 8.29
C THR A 29 -5.54 9.53 8.13
N GLN A 30 -5.40 10.85 8.00
CA GLN A 30 -6.55 11.76 7.81
C GLN A 30 -7.28 11.55 6.47
N TYR A 31 -6.65 10.89 5.51
CA TYR A 31 -7.22 10.59 4.19
C TYR A 31 -7.72 9.15 4.08
N PHE A 32 -7.57 8.34 5.14
CA PHE A 32 -8.09 6.99 5.12
C PHE A 32 -9.61 6.97 5.32
N PRO A 33 -10.31 6.01 4.71
CA PRO A 33 -11.72 5.78 4.99
C PRO A 33 -11.90 5.29 6.43
N THR A 34 -13.12 5.44 6.96
CA THR A 34 -13.49 4.93 8.29
C THR A 34 -13.31 3.42 8.38
N ASN A 35 -12.92 2.93 9.57
CA ASN A 35 -12.73 1.50 9.86
C ASN A 35 -11.62 0.80 9.04
N VAL A 36 -10.63 1.53 8.54
CA VAL A 36 -9.54 0.92 7.75
C VAL A 36 -8.67 -0.02 8.59
N ARG A 37 -8.16 -1.10 7.99
CA ARG A 37 -6.99 -1.85 8.51
C ARG A 37 -5.74 -1.42 7.76
N VAL A 38 -4.67 -1.17 8.50
CA VAL A 38 -3.36 -0.86 7.93
C VAL A 38 -2.47 -2.08 8.12
N ILE A 39 -2.10 -2.73 7.02
CA ILE A 39 -1.31 -3.96 6.98
C ILE A 39 0.08 -3.63 6.47
N GLY A 40 1.11 -4.01 7.21
CA GLY A 40 2.49 -3.91 6.80
C GLY A 40 2.97 -5.16 6.09
N THR A 41 3.77 -5.00 5.05
CA THR A 41 4.44 -6.13 4.40
C THR A 41 5.88 -6.24 4.90
N SER A 42 6.26 -7.38 5.48
CA SER A 42 7.64 -7.62 5.91
C SER A 42 8.01 -9.08 5.78
N LYS A 43 9.24 -9.36 5.34
CA LYS A 43 9.79 -10.73 5.32
C LYS A 43 9.88 -11.35 6.72
N LYS A 44 10.07 -10.52 7.75
CA LYS A 44 10.26 -10.98 9.15
C LYS A 44 8.93 -11.30 9.85
N ALA A 45 7.80 -10.99 9.23
CA ALA A 45 6.49 -11.28 9.78
C ALA A 45 6.05 -12.71 9.45
N ASP A 46 4.89 -13.11 9.98
CA ASP A 46 4.37 -14.45 9.79
C ASP A 46 4.03 -14.71 8.31
N LEU A 47 4.47 -15.87 7.81
CA LEU A 47 4.24 -16.28 6.44
C LEU A 47 2.77 -16.65 6.25
N VAL A 48 2.11 -15.98 5.31
CA VAL A 48 0.71 -16.23 4.97
C VAL A 48 0.56 -16.62 3.51
N ASN A 49 -0.39 -17.51 3.23
CA ASN A 49 -0.84 -17.73 1.86
C ASN A 49 -1.73 -16.55 1.45
N LEU A 50 -1.18 -15.63 0.66
CA LEU A 50 -1.82 -14.38 0.30
C LEU A 50 -3.24 -14.55 -0.26
N ASN A 51 -3.51 -15.56 -1.10
CA ASN A 51 -4.85 -15.73 -1.69
C ASN A 51 -5.88 -16.15 -0.64
N LYS A 52 -5.51 -17.05 0.29
CA LYS A 52 -6.38 -17.45 1.39
C LYS A 52 -6.58 -16.31 2.38
N TRP A 53 -5.47 -15.66 2.75
CA TRP A 53 -5.47 -14.55 3.68
C TRP A 53 -6.37 -13.40 3.21
N VAL A 54 -6.30 -13.04 1.92
CA VAL A 54 -7.19 -12.07 1.28
C VAL A 54 -8.64 -12.59 1.34
N ALA A 55 -8.93 -13.82 0.91
CA ALA A 55 -10.30 -14.35 0.92
C ALA A 55 -10.97 -14.36 2.31
N ASP A 56 -10.19 -14.53 3.38
CA ASP A 56 -10.69 -14.52 4.76
C ASP A 56 -11.05 -13.11 5.27
N GLN A 57 -10.68 -12.04 4.56
CA GLN A 57 -10.98 -10.68 4.99
C GLN A 57 -12.31 -10.15 4.44
N ASP A 58 -13.04 -9.39 5.26
CA ASP A 58 -14.29 -8.71 4.85
C ASP A 58 -14.01 -7.36 4.17
N PHE A 59 -13.60 -7.38 2.90
CA PHE A 59 -13.33 -6.16 2.12
C PHE A 59 -14.58 -5.31 1.85
N LYS A 60 -15.79 -5.87 1.93
CA LYS A 60 -17.03 -5.13 1.69
C LYS A 60 -17.36 -4.20 2.86
N LYS A 61 -17.05 -4.63 4.09
CA LYS A 61 -17.30 -3.81 5.29
C LYS A 61 -16.07 -3.07 5.77
N ARG A 62 -14.87 -3.53 5.41
CA ARG A 62 -13.62 -3.01 5.96
C ARG A 62 -12.58 -2.73 4.88
N PRO A 63 -12.33 -1.45 4.53
CA PRO A 63 -11.27 -1.10 3.60
C PRO A 63 -9.89 -1.43 4.19
N MET A 64 -8.92 -1.68 3.31
CA MET A 64 -7.56 -2.06 3.70
C MET A 64 -6.52 -1.17 3.02
N VAL A 65 -5.47 -0.87 3.76
CA VAL A 65 -4.29 -0.13 3.30
C VAL A 65 -3.08 -1.02 3.49
N PHE A 66 -2.33 -1.23 2.42
CA PHE A 66 -1.06 -1.96 2.47
C PHE A 66 0.11 -0.98 2.52
N VAL A 67 0.97 -1.13 3.54
CA VAL A 67 2.22 -0.39 3.68
C VAL A 67 3.34 -1.24 3.09
N ILE A 68 3.82 -0.80 1.93
CA ILE A 68 4.88 -1.47 1.16
C ILE A 68 6.13 -0.59 1.17
N GLY A 69 7.27 -1.18 1.52
CA GLY A 69 8.54 -0.47 1.56
C GLY A 69 9.09 -0.14 0.18
N ALA A 70 9.23 1.14 -0.13
CA ALA A 70 9.90 1.64 -1.33
C ALA A 70 11.34 2.12 -1.03
N VAL A 71 12.11 1.31 -0.31
CA VAL A 71 13.50 1.60 0.12
C VAL A 71 14.44 0.47 -0.29
N SER A 72 15.74 0.76 -0.40
CA SER A 72 16.76 -0.23 -0.76
C SER A 72 17.05 -1.23 0.36
N VAL A 73 17.19 -0.74 1.60
CA VAL A 73 17.43 -1.52 2.81
C VAL A 73 16.66 -0.87 3.96
N GLY A 74 15.91 -1.67 4.71
CA GLY A 74 15.10 -1.21 5.85
C GLY A 74 13.88 -2.10 6.04
N ASN A 75 13.13 -1.89 7.14
CA ASN A 75 11.88 -2.61 7.38
C ASN A 75 10.71 -1.66 7.64
N PRO A 76 10.33 -0.82 6.66
CA PRO A 76 9.32 0.22 6.83
C PRO A 76 7.93 -0.34 7.14
N GLY A 77 7.68 -1.62 6.89
CA GLY A 77 6.45 -2.27 7.33
C GLY A 77 6.39 -2.44 8.85
N MET A 78 7.49 -2.83 9.51
CA MET A 78 7.54 -3.08 10.96
C MET A 78 7.86 -1.82 11.77
N GLU A 79 8.59 -0.88 11.16
CA GLU A 79 9.03 0.37 11.80
C GLU A 79 7.94 1.45 11.79
N ASN A 80 6.81 1.20 11.12
CA ASN A 80 5.73 2.17 10.97
C ASN A 80 4.63 1.96 12.00
N GLU A 81 4.47 2.93 12.90
CA GLU A 81 3.48 2.93 13.99
C GLU A 81 2.02 2.88 13.50
N LEU A 82 1.77 3.21 12.23
CA LEU A 82 0.43 3.14 11.65
C LEU A 82 -0.03 1.71 11.40
N VAL A 83 0.90 0.77 11.31
CA VAL A 83 0.62 -0.61 10.94
C VAL A 83 0.02 -1.36 12.13
N THR A 84 -1.14 -1.98 11.91
CA THR A 84 -1.82 -2.79 12.92
C THR A 84 -1.31 -4.24 12.94
N GLU A 85 -1.00 -4.77 11.77
CA GLU A 85 -0.52 -6.14 11.61
C GLU A 85 0.49 -6.23 10.47
N ASN A 86 1.45 -7.14 10.60
CA ASN A 86 2.44 -7.39 9.56
C ASN A 86 2.30 -8.79 9.02
N ILE A 87 2.43 -8.91 7.70
CA ILE A 87 2.37 -10.20 7.00
C ILE A 87 3.59 -10.38 6.09
N SER A 88 4.01 -11.63 5.96
CA SER A 88 4.97 -12.06 4.96
C SER A 88 4.27 -12.85 3.86
N ILE A 89 4.43 -12.43 2.60
CA ILE A 89 3.79 -13.07 1.44
C ILE A 89 4.70 -14.07 0.71
N SER A 90 5.95 -14.22 1.20
CA SER A 90 6.99 -15.05 0.59
C SER A 90 8.12 -15.31 1.58
N GLU A 91 8.67 -16.51 1.56
CA GLU A 91 9.85 -16.89 2.36
C GLU A 91 11.13 -16.14 1.93
N HIS A 92 11.16 -15.70 0.67
CA HIS A 92 12.27 -14.93 0.11
C HIS A 92 11.97 -13.43 0.13
N GLY A 93 13.04 -12.63 0.19
CA GLY A 93 12.93 -11.18 0.04
C GLY A 93 12.46 -10.82 -1.36
N LEU A 94 11.41 -10.01 -1.45
CA LEU A 94 10.82 -9.57 -2.71
C LEU A 94 11.11 -8.08 -2.94
N SER A 95 11.18 -7.69 -4.21
CA SER A 95 11.16 -6.27 -4.57
C SER A 95 9.78 -5.67 -4.31
N ALA A 96 9.73 -4.36 -4.01
CA ALA A 96 8.47 -3.65 -3.78
C ALA A 96 7.48 -3.82 -4.95
N ALA A 97 7.98 -3.77 -6.18
CA ALA A 97 7.16 -3.98 -7.38
C ALA A 97 6.54 -5.39 -7.44
N CYS A 98 7.31 -6.42 -7.07
CA CYS A 98 6.80 -7.79 -7.01
C CYS A 98 5.73 -7.96 -5.92
N VAL A 99 5.92 -7.31 -4.77
CA VAL A 99 4.93 -7.26 -3.68
C VAL A 99 3.63 -6.62 -4.17
N CYS A 100 3.70 -5.43 -4.78
CA CYS A 100 2.54 -4.75 -5.35
C CYS A 100 1.79 -5.65 -6.34
N GLY A 101 2.51 -6.27 -7.29
CA GLY A 101 1.91 -7.14 -8.30
C GLY A 101 1.24 -8.39 -7.68
N LYS A 102 1.87 -9.04 -6.70
CA LYS A 102 1.27 -10.18 -6.01
C LYS A 102 0.00 -9.80 -5.26
N ILE A 103 -0.01 -8.65 -4.57
CA ILE A 103 -1.18 -8.15 -3.85
C ILE A 103 -2.30 -7.82 -4.84
N THR A 104 -2.04 -7.05 -5.89
CA THR A 104 -3.08 -6.71 -6.87
C THR A 104 -3.64 -7.95 -7.56
N THR A 105 -2.80 -8.91 -7.95
CA THR A 105 -3.27 -10.18 -8.55
C THR A 105 -4.12 -11.01 -7.59
N ALA A 106 -3.77 -11.06 -6.29
CA ALA A 106 -4.60 -11.76 -5.30
C ALA A 106 -5.96 -11.08 -5.13
N MET A 107 -5.98 -9.75 -5.12
CA MET A 107 -7.19 -8.95 -5.03
C MET A 107 -8.07 -9.09 -6.28
N GLU A 108 -7.48 -9.07 -7.48
CA GLU A 108 -8.18 -9.31 -8.75
C GLU A 108 -8.85 -10.68 -8.79
N LYS A 109 -8.22 -11.72 -8.22
CA LYS A 109 -8.83 -13.05 -8.12
C LYS A 109 -10.02 -13.10 -7.18
N LEU A 110 -10.01 -12.31 -6.10
CA LEU A 110 -11.12 -12.23 -5.16
C LEU A 110 -12.34 -11.49 -5.76
N TRP A 111 -12.09 -10.46 -6.57
CA TRP A 111 -13.14 -9.61 -7.16
C TRP A 111 -13.67 -10.07 -8.52
N LYS A 112 -13.18 -11.20 -9.04
CA LYS A 112 -13.84 -11.88 -10.16
C LYS A 112 -15.17 -12.48 -9.72
#